data_AF-A0A9E1IJ99-F1
#
_entry.id   AF-A0A9E1IJ99-F1
#
_cell.length_a   1.000
_cell.length_b   1.000
_cell.length_c   1.000
_cell.angle_alpha   90.00
_cell.angle_beta   90.00
_cell.angle_gamma   90.00
#
_symmetry.space_group_name_H-M   'P 1'
#
loop_
_entity.id
_entity.type
_entity.pdbx_description
1 polymer ?
#
loop_
_entity_poly.entity_id
_entity_poly.type
_entity_poly.pdbx_seq_one_letter_code
_entity_poly.pdbx_strand_id
1 'polypeptide(L)'
;MAPDRPSLLNLVVCDGERIVATRYTSGEVPANSLYYSTGQMRVCEEGLCRMVDAGPEDQAVIVASEPLDKGDRWTEVEPNHLVLVTPELEVSTRPMEVR
;
A
#
# COMPACT_ATOMS: atom_id res chain seq x y z
N MET A 1 -35.28 -0.85 0.64
CA MET A 1 -34.01 -0.33 0.11
C MET A 1 -32.97 -0.62 1.18
N ALA A 2 -31.94 -1.42 0.90
CA ALA A 2 -30.83 -1.50 1.85
C ALA A 2 -30.25 -0.08 1.99
N PRO A 3 -29.82 0.36 3.19
CA PRO A 3 -29.12 1.64 3.28
C PRO A 3 -27.94 1.60 2.30
N ASP A 4 -27.68 2.72 1.61
CA ASP A 4 -26.47 2.88 0.80
C ASP A 4 -25.28 2.64 1.71
N ARG A 5 -24.71 1.44 1.63
CA ARG A 5 -23.52 1.10 2.40
C ARG A 5 -22.34 1.79 1.73
N PRO A 6 -21.42 2.37 2.50
CA PRO A 6 -20.21 2.94 1.94
C PRO A 6 -19.44 1.88 1.15
N SER A 7 -18.83 2.29 0.06
CA SER A 7 -17.87 1.46 -0.68
C SER A 7 -16.51 1.56 0.00
N LEU A 8 -15.94 0.41 0.38
CA LEU A 8 -14.58 0.31 0.93
C LEU A 8 -13.71 -0.38 -0.12
N LEU A 9 -12.76 0.34 -0.70
CA LEU A 9 -12.00 -0.15 -1.87
C LEU A 9 -10.49 -0.04 -1.61
N ASN A 10 -9.92 -1.17 -1.17
CA ASN A 10 -8.48 -1.39 -1.19
C ASN A 10 -8.16 -2.24 -2.41
N LEU A 11 -7.77 -1.57 -3.50
CA LEU A 11 -7.47 -2.20 -4.78
C LEU A 11 -6.00 -1.99 -5.11
N VAL A 12 -5.41 -2.95 -5.81
CA VAL A 12 -4.06 -2.85 -6.37
C VAL A 12 -4.14 -3.26 -7.83
N VAL A 13 -3.67 -2.39 -8.72
CA VAL A 13 -3.60 -2.63 -10.16
C VAL A 13 -2.15 -2.43 -10.60
N CYS A 14 -1.68 -3.28 -11.51
CA CYS A 14 -0.32 -3.26 -12.02
C CYS A 14 -0.31 -3.58 -13.52
N ASP A 15 0.59 -2.94 -14.27
CA ASP A 15 0.84 -3.20 -15.70
C ASP A 15 2.10 -4.04 -15.96
N GLY A 16 2.79 -4.47 -14.90
CA GLY A 16 4.07 -5.17 -14.95
C GLY A 16 5.28 -4.29 -14.61
N GLU A 17 5.13 -2.96 -14.65
CA GLU A 17 6.20 -2.01 -14.32
C GLU A 17 5.77 -0.99 -13.24
N ARG A 18 4.48 -0.67 -13.17
CA ARG A 18 3.90 0.37 -12.31
C ARG A 18 2.82 -0.23 -11.44
N ILE A 19 2.65 0.31 -10.25
CA ILE A 19 1.56 -0.05 -9.34
C ILE A 19 0.73 1.18 -9.02
N VAL A 20 -0.59 1.02 -9.03
CA VAL A 20 -1.55 1.95 -8.43
C VAL A 20 -2.34 1.18 -7.37
N ALA A 21 -2.28 1.65 -6.13
CA ALA A 21 -3.09 1.12 -5.04
C ALA A 21 -3.99 2.20 -4.45
N THR A 22 -5.12 1.80 -3.87
CA THR A 22 -6.09 2.72 -3.26
C THR A 22 -6.37 2.35 -1.81
N ARG A 23 -6.53 3.35 -0.94
CA ARG A 23 -7.23 3.19 0.34
C ARG A 23 -8.45 4.08 0.32
N TYR A 24 -9.63 3.55 0.00
CA TYR A 24 -10.81 4.39 -0.27
C TYR A 24 -12.04 4.04 0.57
N THR A 25 -12.78 5.07 0.97
CA THR A 25 -14.13 4.98 1.57
C THR A 25 -15.04 6.07 1.00
N SER A 26 -16.26 5.70 0.56
CA SER A 26 -17.23 6.64 -0.04
C SER A 26 -18.13 7.36 0.96
N GLY A 27 -17.78 7.40 2.24
CA GLY A 27 -18.59 8.03 3.30
C GLY A 27 -17.80 8.26 4.58
N GLU A 28 -18.48 8.63 5.67
CA GLU A 28 -17.85 8.93 6.98
C GLU A 28 -17.40 7.68 7.75
N VAL A 29 -17.27 6.55 7.07
CA VAL A 29 -17.00 5.25 7.68
C VAL A 29 -15.52 4.94 7.51
N PRO A 30 -14.80 4.50 8.56
CA PRO A 30 -13.36 4.31 8.49
C PRO A 30 -12.94 3.40 7.33
N ALA A 31 -11.92 3.84 6.57
CA ALA A 31 -11.34 3.03 5.51
C ALA A 31 -10.50 1.88 6.09
N ASN A 32 -10.59 0.69 5.47
CA ASN A 32 -9.70 -0.42 5.77
C ASN A 32 -8.24 0.00 5.62
N SER A 33 -7.35 -0.50 6.47
CA SER A 33 -5.94 -0.11 6.47
C SER A 33 -5.21 -0.54 5.20
N LEU A 34 -4.22 0.25 4.83
CA LEU A 34 -3.28 -0.05 3.76
C LEU A 34 -1.93 0.55 4.15
N TYR A 35 -0.87 -0.21 3.91
CA TYR A 35 0.50 0.16 4.23
C TYR A 35 1.38 -0.08 3.01
N TYR A 36 2.47 0.66 2.93
CA TYR A 36 3.57 0.33 2.03
C TYR A 36 4.91 0.33 2.77
N SER A 37 5.88 -0.40 2.22
CA SER A 37 7.26 -0.41 2.69
C SER A 37 8.22 -0.47 1.50
N THR A 38 9.38 0.17 1.63
CA THR A 38 10.44 0.24 0.62
C THR A 38 11.75 -0.30 1.18
N GLY A 39 12.54 -1.00 0.37
CA GLY A 39 13.83 -1.56 0.80
C GLY A 39 14.16 -2.85 0.05
N GLN A 40 15.03 -3.70 0.60
CA GLN A 40 15.36 -5.00 0.03
C GLN A 40 14.53 -6.05 0.74
N MET A 41 13.83 -6.90 -0.01
CA MET A 41 13.19 -8.07 0.59
C MET A 41 14.29 -9.05 0.98
N ARG A 42 14.45 -9.31 2.28
CA ARG A 42 15.33 -10.37 2.75
C ARG A 42 14.57 -11.32 3.66
N VAL A 43 14.47 -12.55 3.16
CA VAL A 43 14.04 -13.77 3.85
C VAL A 43 12.54 -13.78 4.19
N CYS A 44 11.85 -14.79 3.68
CA CYS A 44 10.54 -15.20 4.17
C CYS A 44 10.75 -16.49 4.97
N GLU A 45 11.06 -16.35 6.25
CA GLU A 45 11.16 -17.48 7.17
C GLU A 45 9.83 -17.63 7.90
N GLU A 46 9.28 -18.85 7.91
CA GLU A 46 8.03 -19.17 8.62
C GLU A 46 6.81 -18.30 8.25
N GLY A 47 6.80 -17.75 7.02
CA GLY A 47 5.71 -16.89 6.54
C GLY A 47 5.84 -15.41 6.91
N LEU A 48 6.92 -15.01 7.60
CA LEU A 48 7.25 -13.63 7.89
C LEU A 48 8.28 -13.12 6.89
N CYS A 49 7.90 -12.12 6.10
CA CYS A 49 8.79 -11.48 5.13
C CYS A 49 9.20 -10.10 5.67
N ARG A 50 10.50 -9.81 5.64
CA ARG A 50 11.06 -8.56 6.15
C ARG A 50 11.74 -7.73 5.08
N MET A 51 11.51 -6.42 5.15
CA MET A 51 12.26 -5.42 4.40
C MET A 51 13.47 -4.93 5.19
N VAL A 52 14.63 -4.87 4.55
CA VAL A 52 15.88 -4.30 5.09
C VAL A 52 16.36 -3.15 4.21
N ASP A 53 17.35 -2.38 4.65
CA ASP A 53 17.93 -1.34 3.79
C ASP A 53 18.53 -1.96 2.52
N ALA A 54 18.10 -1.47 1.35
CA ALA A 54 18.64 -1.85 0.06
C ALA A 54 19.67 -0.83 -0.44
N GLY A 55 20.65 -1.31 -1.20
CA GLY A 55 21.25 -0.47 -2.23
C GLY A 55 20.29 -0.28 -3.42
N PRO A 56 20.59 0.64 -4.36
CA PRO A 56 19.71 0.95 -5.50
C PRO A 56 19.31 -0.27 -6.35
N GLU A 57 20.22 -1.23 -6.50
CA GLU A 57 20.05 -2.43 -7.33
C GLU A 57 19.15 -3.51 -6.69
N ASP A 58 18.89 -3.39 -5.39
CA ASP A 58 18.21 -4.41 -4.58
C ASP A 58 16.87 -3.89 -4.01
N GLN A 59 16.37 -2.79 -4.55
CA GLN A 59 15.16 -2.12 -4.08
C GLN A 59 13.90 -2.90 -4.47
N ALA A 60 12.91 -2.88 -3.59
CA ALA A 60 11.59 -3.45 -3.76
C ALA A 60 10.58 -2.61 -2.97
N VAL A 61 9.32 -2.66 -3.43
CA VAL A 61 8.18 -2.01 -2.77
C VAL A 61 7.14 -3.08 -2.45
N ILE A 62 6.69 -3.14 -1.20
CA ILE A 62 5.56 -3.95 -0.79
C ILE A 62 4.39 -3.02 -0.50
N VAL A 63 3.20 -3.39 -0.97
CA VAL A 63 1.93 -2.79 -0.55
C VAL A 63 1.08 -3.90 0.06
N ALA A 64 0.59 -3.70 1.28
CA ALA A 64 -0.16 -4.70 2.04
C ALA A 64 -1.26 -4.07 2.90
N SER A 65 -2.29 -4.84 3.24
CA SER A 65 -3.38 -4.39 4.14
C SER A 65 -2.94 -4.18 5.59
N GLU A 66 -1.90 -4.89 6.01
CA GLU A 66 -1.30 -4.84 7.34
C GLU A 66 0.23 -5.04 7.24
N PRO A 67 1.02 -4.52 8.20
CA PRO A 67 2.45 -4.82 8.28
C PRO A 67 2.70 -6.33 8.36
N LEU A 68 3.58 -6.85 7.50
CA LEU A 68 3.93 -8.28 7.49
C LEU A 68 4.98 -8.66 8.54
N ASP A 69 5.54 -7.68 9.24
CA ASP A 69 6.45 -7.85 10.36
C ASP A 69 6.25 -6.76 11.41
N LYS A 70 7.03 -6.82 12.50
CA LYS A 70 7.03 -5.82 13.58
C LYS A 70 8.01 -4.67 13.31
N GLY A 71 8.48 -4.52 12.07
CA GLY A 71 9.42 -3.49 11.68
C GLY A 71 8.79 -2.09 11.72
N ASP A 72 9.64 -1.09 11.87
CA ASP A 72 9.30 0.34 11.84
C ASP A 72 9.25 0.92 10.41
N ARG A 73 9.39 0.07 9.39
CA ARG A 73 9.53 0.46 7.98
C ARG A 73 8.22 0.53 7.20
N TRP A 74 7.09 0.35 7.87
CA TRP A 74 5.77 0.42 7.26
C TRP A 74 5.21 1.84 7.38
N THR A 75 4.83 2.42 6.26
CA THR A 75 4.10 3.68 6.22
C THR A 75 2.63 3.40 6.00
N GLU A 76 1.79 3.86 6.92
CA GLU A 76 0.34 3.81 6.74
C GLU A 76 -0.08 4.80 5.64
N VAL A 77 -0.93 4.34 4.73
CA VAL A 77 -1.49 5.16 3.68
C VAL A 77 -2.69 5.91 4.26
N GLU A 78 -2.72 7.23 4.13
CA GLU A 78 -3.87 8.03 4.55
C GLU A 78 -5.17 7.57 3.88
N PRO A 79 -6.33 7.61 4.57
CA PRO A 79 -7.62 7.38 3.94
C PRO A 79 -7.82 8.28 2.71
N ASN A 80 -8.48 7.73 1.69
CA ASN A 80 -8.79 8.38 0.42
C ASN A 80 -7.55 8.90 -0.32
N HIS A 81 -6.47 8.11 -0.28
CA HIS A 81 -5.26 8.34 -1.07
C HIS A 81 -4.96 7.17 -2.01
N LEU A 82 -4.29 7.52 -3.11
CA LEU A 82 -3.60 6.62 -4.00
C LEU A 82 -2.17 6.41 -3.51
N VAL A 83 -1.64 5.21 -3.71
CA VAL A 83 -0.21 4.91 -3.74
C VAL A 83 0.19 4.68 -5.18
N LEU A 84 1.22 5.39 -5.65
CA LEU A 84 1.78 5.26 -6.98
C LEU A 84 3.21 4.73 -6.84
N VAL A 85 3.51 3.63 -7.53
CA VAL A 85 4.86 3.07 -7.64
C VAL A 85 5.32 3.18 -9.09
N THR A 86 6.44 3.85 -9.31
CA THR A 86 7.05 4.02 -10.63
C THR A 86 7.88 2.79 -11.03
N PRO A 87 8.29 2.66 -12.31
CA PRO A 87 9.22 1.61 -12.73
C PRO A 87 10.56 1.63 -11.97
N GLU A 88 10.97 2.81 -11.51
CA GLU A 88 12.18 3.02 -10.70
C GLU A 88 11.96 2.72 -9.20
N LEU A 89 10.80 2.16 -8.84
CA LEU A 89 10.41 1.81 -7.48
C LEU A 89 10.32 3.01 -6.53
N GLU A 90 10.08 4.20 -7.08
CA GLU A 90 9.76 5.39 -6.30
C GLU A 90 8.29 5.36 -5.88
N VAL A 91 8.04 5.66 -4.60
CA VAL A 91 6.68 5.69 -4.04
C VAL A 91 6.24 7.12 -3.81
N SER A 92 5.03 7.45 -4.25
CA SER A 92 4.35 8.69 -3.90
C SER A 92 2.90 8.45 -3.53
N THR A 93 2.35 9.30 -2.67
CA THR A 93 0.93 9.28 -2.31
C THR A 93 0.20 10.49 -2.87
N ARG A 94 -1.06 10.32 -3.29
CA ARG A 94 -1.88 11.43 -3.82
C ARG A 94 -3.30 11.36 -3.27
N PRO A 95 -3.88 12.49 -2.81
CA PRO A 95 -5.27 12.51 -2.38
C PRO A 95 -6.21 12.22 -3.56
N MET A 96 -7.31 11.57 -3.25
CA MET A 96 -8.42 11.32 -4.18
C MET A 96 -9.54 12.32 -3.93
N GLU A 97 -10.21 12.75 -4.99
CA GLU A 97 -11.52 13.40 -4.83
C GLU A 97 -12.53 12.36 -4.34
N VAL A 98 -13.09 12.61 -3.16
CA VAL A 98 -14.23 11.85 -2.62
C VAL A 98 -15.46 12.72 -2.79
N ARG A 99 -16.47 12.20 -3.46
CA ARG A 99 -17.77 12.86 -3.65
C ARG A 99 -18.84 12.13 -2.88
#